data_AF-A0A398BGW7-F1
#
_entry.id   AF-A0A398BGW7-F1
#
_cell.length_a   1.000
_cell.length_b   1.000
_cell.length_c   1.000
_cell.angle_alpha   90.00
_cell.angle_beta   90.00
_cell.angle_gamma   90.00
#
_symmetry.space_group_name_H-M   'P 1'
#
loop_
_entity.id
_entity.type
_entity.pdbx_description
1 polymer ?
#
loop_
_entity_poly.entity_id
_entity_poly.type
_entity_poly.pdbx_seq_one_letter_code
_entity_poly.pdbx_strand_id
1 'polypeptide(L)'
;MGLLLFGILAAIVATTLLGMTAGADDFVEWLLSVVLGLCIGAGSLAIGIIPAFVASTTPANPIEVEIYAIKDNSEVQGQFSLGYGSVDEEQYYYYVTESNDGFKKIAKAEVDNSALKEESIDNPYVVVYENKFDSAFMRFMYGDYNGSNTYEFHVPNNTITTDYNVDLE
;
A
#
# COMPACT_ATOMS: atom_id res chain seq x y z
N MET A 1 -3.24 -10.52 -11.31
CA MET A 1 -2.94 -11.30 -12.54
C MET A 1 -4.23 -11.71 -13.26
N GLY A 2 -5.30 -12.05 -12.53
CA GLY A 2 -6.60 -12.37 -13.11
C GLY A 2 -7.26 -11.23 -13.90
N LEU A 3 -7.09 -9.96 -13.51
CA LEU A 3 -7.67 -8.83 -14.25
C LEU A 3 -7.14 -8.72 -15.69
N LEU A 4 -5.83 -8.93 -15.89
CA LEU A 4 -5.22 -8.92 -17.22
C LEU A 4 -5.77 -10.06 -18.10
N LEU A 5 -5.90 -11.26 -17.52
CA LEU A 5 -6.50 -12.41 -18.23
C LEU A 5 -7.95 -12.11 -18.63
N PHE A 6 -8.71 -11.46 -17.75
CA PHE A 6 -10.08 -11.04 -18.04
C PHE A 6 -10.13 -10.05 -19.21
N GLY A 7 -9.25 -9.03 -19.23
CA GLY A 7 -9.20 -8.07 -20.33
C GLY A 7 -8.82 -8.70 -21.67
N ILE A 8 -7.87 -9.64 -21.68
CA ILE A 8 -7.50 -10.41 -22.88
C ILE A 8 -8.68 -11.25 -23.38
N LEU A 9 -9.36 -11.95 -22.46
CA LEU A 9 -10.50 -12.77 -22.80
C LEU A 9 -11.65 -11.93 -23.34
N ALA A 10 -11.93 -10.78 -22.74
CA ALA A 10 -12.91 -9.81 -23.22
C ALA A 10 -12.57 -9.32 -24.63
N ALA A 11 -11.29 -9.03 -24.93
CA ALA A 11 -10.86 -8.61 -26.25
C ALA A 11 -11.07 -9.71 -27.32
N ILE A 12 -10.75 -10.96 -26.99
CA ILE A 12 -10.93 -12.11 -27.90
C ILE A 12 -12.41 -12.31 -28.19
N VAL A 13 -13.24 -12.34 -27.15
CA VAL A 13 -14.70 -12.52 -27.28
C VAL A 13 -15.34 -11.36 -28.06
N ALA A 14 -14.92 -10.13 -27.78
CA ALA A 14 -15.42 -8.97 -28.52
C ALA A 14 -15.03 -9.02 -30.01
N THR A 15 -13.78 -9.39 -30.30
CA THR A 15 -13.28 -9.55 -31.68
C THR A 15 -14.10 -10.58 -32.45
N THR A 16 -14.34 -11.76 -31.87
CA THR A 16 -15.07 -12.84 -32.55
C THR A 16 -16.54 -12.47 -32.75
N LEU A 17 -17.18 -11.88 -31.74
CA LEU A 17 -18.57 -11.44 -31.86
C LEU A 17 -18.74 -10.32 -32.90
N LEU A 18 -17.85 -9.32 -32.90
CA LEU A 18 -17.88 -8.23 -33.89
C LEU A 18 -17.67 -8.77 -35.30
N GLY A 19 -16.67 -9.63 -35.52
CA GLY A 19 -16.42 -10.23 -36.83
C GLY A 19 -17.62 -11.05 -37.34
N MET A 20 -18.22 -11.88 -36.47
CA MET A 20 -19.38 -12.69 -36.84
C MET A 20 -20.64 -11.85 -37.09
N THR A 21 -20.88 -10.80 -36.30
CA THR A 21 -22.08 -9.96 -36.43
C THR A 21 -21.99 -8.96 -37.57
N ALA A 22 -20.79 -8.47 -37.87
CA ALA A 22 -20.54 -7.61 -39.02
C ALA A 22 -20.47 -8.39 -40.35
N GLY A 23 -20.37 -9.73 -40.29
CA GLY A 23 -20.21 -10.57 -41.48
C GLY A 23 -18.82 -10.41 -42.10
N ALA A 24 -17.78 -10.34 -41.28
CA ALA A 24 -16.41 -10.13 -41.74
C ALA A 24 -15.93 -11.31 -42.61
N ASP A 25 -15.75 -11.05 -43.90
CA ASP A 25 -15.40 -12.06 -44.90
C ASP A 25 -13.96 -11.91 -45.40
N ASP A 26 -13.36 -10.72 -45.24
CA ASP A 26 -11.99 -10.44 -45.67
C ASP A 26 -11.04 -10.08 -44.52
N PHE A 27 -9.75 -9.98 -44.84
CA PHE A 27 -8.71 -9.68 -43.88
C PHE A 27 -8.88 -8.29 -43.23
N VAL A 28 -9.35 -7.29 -43.98
CA VAL A 28 -9.45 -5.90 -43.50
C VAL A 28 -10.56 -5.78 -42.46
N GLU A 29 -11.68 -6.47 -42.68
CA GLU A 29 -12.82 -6.50 -41.76
C GLU A 29 -12.47 -7.26 -40.46
N TRP A 30 -11.74 -8.37 -40.56
CA TRP A 30 -11.21 -9.06 -39.39
C TRP A 30 -10.19 -8.20 -38.63
N LEU A 31 -9.30 -7.49 -39.33
CA LEU A 31 -8.35 -6.58 -38.72
C LEU A 31 -9.07 -5.45 -37.95
N LEU A 32 -10.13 -4.87 -38.54
CA LEU A 32 -10.93 -3.84 -37.88
C LEU A 32 -11.63 -4.39 -36.62
N SER A 33 -12.17 -5.61 -36.70
CA SER A 33 -12.78 -6.29 -35.56
C SER A 33 -11.79 -6.54 -34.42
N VAL A 34 -10.54 -6.90 -34.74
CA VAL A 34 -9.45 -7.05 -33.75
C VAL A 34 -9.15 -5.71 -33.07
N VAL A 35 -9.00 -4.63 -33.83
CA VAL A 35 -8.71 -3.29 -33.27
C VAL A 35 -9.82 -2.85 -32.32
N LEU A 36 -11.09 -3.02 -32.72
CA LEU A 36 -12.24 -2.70 -31.87
C LEU A 36 -12.33 -3.61 -30.64
N GLY A 37 -12.06 -4.91 -30.80
CA GLY A 37 -12.02 -5.86 -29.69
C GLY A 37 -10.95 -5.50 -28.66
N LEU A 38 -9.76 -5.07 -29.11
CA LEU A 38 -8.71 -4.58 -28.22
C LEU A 38 -9.14 -3.31 -27.45
N CYS A 39 -9.84 -2.38 -28.10
CA CYS A 39 -10.39 -1.20 -27.42
C CYS A 39 -11.40 -1.60 -26.34
N ILE A 40 -12.27 -2.57 -26.61
CA ILE A 40 -13.22 -3.11 -25.62
C ILE A 40 -12.49 -3.81 -24.48
N GLY A 41 -11.47 -4.61 -24.78
CA GLY A 41 -10.61 -5.25 -23.78
C GLY A 41 -9.95 -4.22 -22.87
N ALA A 42 -9.34 -3.18 -23.43
CA ALA A 42 -8.74 -2.09 -22.65
C ALA A 42 -9.78 -1.35 -21.80
N GLY A 43 -10.97 -1.08 -22.34
CA GLY A 43 -12.07 -0.48 -21.60
C GLY A 43 -12.55 -1.34 -20.42
N SER A 44 -12.59 -2.66 -20.61
CA SER A 44 -12.96 -3.61 -19.56
C SER A 44 -11.95 -3.63 -18.41
N LEU A 45 -10.67 -3.41 -18.69
CA LEU A 45 -9.63 -3.25 -17.66
C LEU A 45 -9.88 -1.99 -16.83
N ALA A 46 -10.19 -0.86 -17.47
CA ALA A 46 -10.46 0.39 -16.75
C ALA A 46 -11.65 0.25 -15.79
N ILE A 47 -12.75 -0.38 -16.24
CA ILE A 47 -13.91 -0.66 -15.39
C ILE A 47 -13.56 -1.70 -14.31
N GLY A 48 -12.80 -2.72 -14.70
CA GLY A 48 -12.43 -3.82 -13.83
C GLY A 48 -11.48 -3.44 -12.69
N ILE A 49 -10.89 -2.25 -12.67
CA ILE A 49 -10.11 -1.76 -11.52
C ILE A 49 -11.01 -1.25 -10.39
N ILE A 50 -12.22 -0.76 -10.69
CA ILE A 50 -13.10 -0.10 -9.71
C ILE A 50 -13.35 -0.97 -8.46
N PRO A 51 -13.64 -2.28 -8.55
CA PRO A 51 -13.90 -3.11 -7.38
C PRO A 51 -12.69 -3.21 -6.41
N ALA A 52 -11.46 -2.97 -6.89
CA ALA A 52 -10.28 -3.00 -6.03
C ALA A 52 -10.31 -1.90 -4.95
N PHE A 53 -10.97 -0.78 -5.20
CA PHE A 53 -11.04 0.37 -4.27
C PHE A 53 -12.12 0.23 -3.18
N VAL A 54 -13.06 -0.69 -3.35
CA VAL A 54 -14.20 -0.88 -2.43
C VAL A 54 -14.19 -2.23 -1.74
N ALA A 55 -13.27 -3.10 -2.11
CA ALA A 55 -13.20 -4.43 -1.54
C ALA A 55 -12.67 -4.40 -0.11
N SER A 56 -13.27 -5.24 0.73
CA SER A 56 -12.82 -5.43 2.10
C SER A 56 -11.41 -5.98 2.15
N THR A 57 -10.61 -5.37 3.02
CA THR A 57 -9.28 -5.83 3.40
C THR A 57 -9.26 -6.07 4.89
N THR A 58 -8.57 -7.12 5.30
CA THR A 58 -8.24 -7.36 6.70
C THR A 58 -6.76 -7.12 6.93
N PRO A 59 -6.39 -6.64 8.13
CA PRO A 59 -5.01 -6.70 8.58
C PRO A 59 -4.57 -8.16 8.58
N ALA A 60 -3.67 -8.52 7.68
CA ALA A 60 -2.98 -9.79 7.76
C ALA A 60 -1.95 -9.71 8.90
N ASN A 61 -1.84 -10.81 9.64
CA ASN A 61 -0.91 -11.09 10.74
C ASN A 61 -0.03 -9.90 11.18
N PRO A 62 -0.32 -9.27 12.33
CA PRO A 62 0.49 -8.15 12.82
C PRO A 62 1.96 -8.56 12.89
N ILE A 63 2.82 -7.75 12.29
CA ILE A 63 4.27 -7.93 12.35
C ILE A 63 4.81 -6.94 13.37
N GLU A 64 5.29 -7.46 14.50
CA GLU A 64 6.01 -6.66 15.49
C GLU A 64 7.46 -6.46 15.04
N VAL A 65 7.89 -5.19 15.01
CA VAL A 65 9.26 -4.81 14.62
C VAL A 65 9.82 -3.88 15.69
N GLU A 66 10.95 -4.27 16.28
CA GLU A 66 11.66 -3.45 17.26
C GLU A 66 12.17 -2.15 16.60
N ILE A 67 11.98 -1.04 17.31
CA ILE A 67 12.47 0.27 16.87
C ILE A 67 13.77 0.58 17.58
N TYR A 68 14.79 0.92 16.78
CA TYR A 68 16.08 1.33 17.29
C TYR A 68 16.15 2.85 17.39
N ALA A 69 16.67 3.34 18.51
CA ALA A 69 17.02 4.74 18.66
C ALA A 69 18.30 5.07 17.87
N ILE A 70 18.34 6.25 17.25
CA ILE A 70 19.59 6.81 16.75
C ILE A 70 20.34 7.37 17.96
N LYS A 71 21.47 6.76 18.30
CA LYS A 71 22.34 7.26 19.37
C LYS A 71 23.03 8.53 18.89
N ASP A 72 22.66 9.68 19.45
CA ASP A 72 23.47 10.89 19.37
C ASP A 72 24.61 10.82 20.42
N ASN A 73 25.75 11.47 20.17
CA ASN A 73 26.94 11.48 21.01
C ASN A 73 26.78 12.21 22.36
N SER A 74 25.55 12.49 22.78
CA SER A 74 25.28 13.02 24.12
C SER A 74 25.42 11.91 25.17
N GLU A 75 25.91 12.24 26.36
CA GLU A 75 26.06 11.30 27.49
C GLU A 75 24.71 10.77 28.04
N VAL A 76 23.58 11.13 27.42
CA VAL A 76 22.25 10.66 27.79
C VAL A 76 22.02 9.29 27.16
N GLN A 77 22.15 8.24 27.97
CA GLN A 77 21.78 6.88 27.58
C GLN A 77 20.27 6.81 27.28
N GLY A 78 19.92 6.40 26.05
CA GLY A 78 18.64 5.76 25.73
C GLY A 78 17.43 6.68 25.51
N GLN A 79 17.54 7.72 24.69
CA GLN A 79 16.34 8.39 24.18
C GLN A 79 15.82 7.69 22.92
N PHE A 80 14.69 6.98 23.07
CA PHE A 80 13.84 6.67 21.93
C PHE A 80 13.50 7.98 21.20
N SER A 81 13.75 8.02 19.89
CA SER A 81 13.47 9.18 19.05
C SER A 81 12.64 8.74 17.86
N LEU A 82 11.38 9.16 17.84
CA LEU A 82 10.52 9.07 16.67
C LEU A 82 10.59 10.41 15.93
N GLY A 83 11.15 10.40 14.73
CA GLY A 83 11.21 11.59 13.90
C GLY A 83 9.80 11.94 13.40
N TYR A 84 9.48 13.22 13.36
CA TYR A 84 8.27 13.73 12.71
C TYR A 84 8.68 14.73 11.63
N GLY A 85 8.05 14.66 10.47
CA GLY A 85 8.29 15.61 9.39
C GLY A 85 7.24 15.48 8.30
N SER A 86 7.27 16.40 7.34
CA SER A 86 6.40 16.36 6.18
C SER A 86 7.18 16.31 4.88
N VAL A 87 6.63 15.60 3.90
CA VAL A 87 7.11 15.54 2.51
C VAL A 87 5.89 15.74 1.64
N ASP A 88 5.92 16.73 0.75
CA ASP A 88 4.83 17.01 -0.19
C ASP A 88 3.45 17.12 0.49
N GLU A 89 3.38 17.89 1.59
CA GLU A 89 2.18 18.11 2.42
C GLU A 89 1.70 16.91 3.27
N GLU A 90 2.23 15.71 3.04
CA GLU A 90 1.94 14.52 3.84
C GLU A 90 2.88 14.42 5.05
N GLN A 91 2.32 14.07 6.21
CA GLN A 91 3.06 13.96 7.47
C GLN A 91 3.47 12.52 7.75
N TYR A 92 4.70 12.34 8.21
CA TYR A 92 5.30 11.02 8.43
C TYR A 92 6.00 10.93 9.79
N TYR A 93 5.88 9.74 10.39
CA TYR A 93 6.78 9.27 11.43
C TYR A 93 7.97 8.54 10.82
N TYR A 94 9.18 8.89 11.23
CA TYR A 94 10.44 8.26 10.79
C TYR A 94 11.05 7.47 11.94
N TYR A 95 11.40 6.22 11.68
CA TYR A 95 11.92 5.29 12.68
C TYR A 95 12.96 4.35 12.08
N VAL A 96 13.83 3.78 12.92
CA VAL A 96 14.87 2.85 12.48
C VAL A 96 14.49 1.43 12.86
N THR A 97 14.57 0.50 11.91
CA THR A 97 14.38 -0.94 12.14
C THR A 97 15.62 -1.71 11.70
N GLU A 98 15.75 -2.95 12.14
CA GLU A 98 16.77 -3.87 11.65
C GLU A 98 16.13 -4.90 10.72
N SER A 99 16.72 -5.10 9.53
CA SER A 99 16.32 -6.19 8.65
C SER A 99 17.01 -7.50 9.04
N ASN A 100 16.44 -8.63 8.59
CA ASN A 100 16.94 -9.98 8.93
C ASN A 100 18.42 -10.24 8.58
N ASP A 101 18.99 -9.44 7.69
CA ASP A 101 20.39 -9.45 7.27
C ASP A 101 21.30 -8.57 8.15
N GLY A 102 20.77 -8.00 9.24
CA GLY A 102 21.49 -7.19 10.22
C GLY A 102 21.67 -5.72 9.85
N PHE A 103 21.07 -5.26 8.75
CA PHE A 103 21.16 -3.86 8.33
C PHE A 103 20.13 -2.99 9.04
N LYS A 104 20.56 -1.85 9.56
CA LYS A 104 19.66 -0.81 10.07
C LYS A 104 19.09 0.00 8.90
N LYS A 105 17.77 0.14 8.84
CA LYS A 105 17.05 0.86 7.78
C LYS A 105 16.16 1.93 8.40
N ILE A 106 16.08 3.07 7.74
CA ILE A 106 15.11 4.11 8.08
C ILE A 106 13.82 3.79 7.35
N ALA A 107 12.74 3.61 8.11
CA ALA A 107 11.39 3.43 7.61
C ALA A 107 10.56 4.69 7.90
N LYS A 108 9.46 4.84 7.14
CA LYS A 108 8.48 5.90 7.34
C LYS A 108 7.07 5.33 7.40
N ALA A 109 6.21 5.93 8.22
CA ALA A 109 4.79 5.64 8.31
C ALA A 109 4.00 6.94 8.23
N GLU A 110 2.93 6.99 7.43
CA GLU A 110 2.03 8.14 7.39
C GLU A 110 1.33 8.33 8.75
N VAL A 111 1.27 9.57 9.22
CA VAL A 111 0.67 9.92 10.51
C VAL A 111 -0.82 9.57 10.53
N ASP A 112 -1.55 9.85 9.44
CA ASP A 112 -2.99 9.57 9.33
C ASP A 112 -3.33 8.07 9.40
N ASN A 113 -2.38 7.21 9.06
CA ASN A 113 -2.49 5.76 9.11
C ASN A 113 -1.78 5.15 10.34
N SER A 114 -1.42 5.97 11.33
CA SER A 114 -0.66 5.56 12.51
C SER A 114 -1.38 5.87 13.82
N ALA A 115 -1.31 4.94 14.77
CA ALA A 115 -1.68 5.14 16.17
C ALA A 115 -0.42 5.08 17.04
N LEU A 116 -0.41 5.82 18.14
CA LEU A 116 0.73 5.90 19.05
C LEU A 116 0.27 5.70 20.49
N LYS A 117 0.95 4.81 21.21
CA LYS A 117 0.63 4.42 22.57
C LYS A 117 1.86 4.51 23.45
N GLU A 118 1.79 5.34 24.49
CA GLU A 118 2.82 5.44 25.52
C GLU A 118 2.59 4.37 26.58
N GLU A 119 3.62 3.58 26.87
CA GLU A 119 3.59 2.49 27.83
C GLU A 119 4.89 2.42 28.64
N SER A 120 4.84 1.68 29.76
CA SER A 120 6.04 1.41 30.58
C SER A 120 6.87 0.28 29.97
N ILE A 121 7.54 0.57 28.85
CA ILE A 121 8.38 -0.37 28.10
C ILE A 121 9.81 0.15 27.96
N ASP A 122 10.79 -0.75 27.98
CA ASP A 122 12.21 -0.41 27.78
C ASP A 122 12.58 -0.41 26.28
N ASN A 123 11.98 -1.32 25.50
CA ASN A 123 12.25 -1.50 24.07
C ASN A 123 11.02 -1.12 23.25
N PRO A 124 11.05 0.02 22.53
CA PRO A 124 9.97 0.44 21.65
C PRO A 124 9.83 -0.47 20.44
N TYR A 125 8.61 -0.62 19.95
CA TYR A 125 8.31 -1.43 18.76
C TYR A 125 7.14 -0.84 17.98
N VAL A 126 7.03 -1.23 16.71
CA VAL A 126 5.88 -0.92 15.86
C VAL A 126 5.20 -2.22 15.44
N VAL A 127 3.87 -2.22 15.51
CA VAL A 127 3.02 -3.25 14.91
C VAL A 127 2.63 -2.77 13.52
N VAL A 128 3.04 -3.52 12.49
CA VAL A 128 2.65 -3.25 11.11
C VAL A 128 1.51 -4.16 10.72
N TYR A 129 0.41 -3.55 10.30
CA TYR A 129 -0.77 -4.23 9.78
C TYR A 129 -0.72 -4.20 8.26
N GLU A 130 -0.17 -5.27 7.67
CA GLU A 130 -0.20 -5.45 6.22
C GLU A 130 -1.61 -5.83 5.79
N ASN A 131 -2.31 -4.92 5.12
CA ASN A 131 -3.65 -5.21 4.63
C ASN A 131 -3.59 -6.25 3.51
N LYS A 132 -4.52 -7.22 3.50
CA LYS A 132 -4.70 -8.17 2.40
C LYS A 132 -6.17 -8.24 2.02
N PHE A 133 -6.45 -8.46 0.74
CA PHE A 133 -7.82 -8.71 0.29
C PHE A 133 -8.37 -9.99 0.92
N ASP A 134 -9.54 -9.89 1.57
CA ASP A 134 -10.15 -11.03 2.27
C ASP A 134 -10.48 -12.17 1.30
N SER A 135 -11.03 -11.81 0.15
CA SER A 135 -11.51 -12.75 -0.85
C SER A 135 -10.37 -13.32 -1.69
N ALA A 136 -10.34 -14.66 -1.82
CA ALA A 136 -9.44 -15.35 -2.74
C ALA A 136 -9.64 -14.91 -4.20
N PHE A 137 -10.87 -14.56 -4.58
CA PHE A 137 -11.16 -14.01 -5.90
C PHE A 137 -10.48 -12.65 -6.11
N MET A 138 -10.56 -11.77 -5.11
CA MET A 138 -9.90 -10.45 -5.18
C MET A 138 -8.38 -10.60 -5.26
N ARG A 139 -7.78 -11.48 -4.44
CA ARG A 139 -6.35 -11.80 -4.52
C ARG A 139 -5.94 -12.34 -5.89
N PHE A 140 -6.75 -13.20 -6.50
CA PHE A 140 -6.49 -13.69 -7.86
C PHE A 140 -6.53 -12.55 -8.89
N MET A 141 -7.58 -11.72 -8.84
CA MET A 141 -7.80 -10.63 -9.80
C MET A 141 -6.69 -9.59 -9.73
N TYR A 142 -6.39 -9.08 -8.52
CA TYR A 142 -5.55 -7.90 -8.32
C TYR A 142 -4.16 -8.19 -7.73
N GLY A 143 -3.96 -9.36 -7.14
CA GLY A 143 -2.70 -9.72 -6.45
C GLY A 143 -2.74 -9.39 -4.96
N ASP A 144 -1.56 -9.20 -4.38
CA ASP A 144 -1.43 -8.67 -3.02
C ASP A 144 -1.91 -7.21 -2.98
N TYR A 145 -2.44 -6.80 -1.84
CA TYR A 145 -2.91 -5.44 -1.65
C TYR A 145 -1.70 -4.51 -1.50
N ASN A 146 -1.67 -3.43 -2.29
CA ASN A 146 -0.59 -2.43 -2.31
C ASN A 146 -1.03 -1.06 -1.75
N GLY A 147 -2.14 -1.00 -1.01
CA GLY A 147 -2.53 0.25 -0.35
C GLY A 147 -1.72 0.51 0.91
N SER A 148 -2.06 1.58 1.63
CA SER A 148 -1.35 1.95 2.86
C SER A 148 -1.50 0.90 3.95
N ASN A 149 -0.40 0.65 4.65
CA ASN A 149 -0.40 -0.13 5.87
C ASN A 149 -0.86 0.74 7.04
N THR A 150 -1.42 0.11 8.05
CA THR A 150 -1.70 0.76 9.33
C THR A 150 -0.57 0.44 10.30
N TYR A 151 -0.21 1.40 11.15
CA TYR A 151 0.90 1.27 12.08
C TYR A 151 0.42 1.55 13.51
N GLU A 152 0.81 0.72 14.48
CA GLU A 152 0.62 1.00 15.90
C GLU A 152 1.99 1.07 16.58
N PHE A 153 2.38 2.26 17.01
CA PHE A 153 3.65 2.53 17.66
C PHE A 153 3.50 2.41 19.18
N HIS A 154 4.28 1.52 19.78
CA HIS A 154 4.40 1.38 21.23
C HIS A 154 5.72 1.99 21.67
N VAL A 155 5.62 3.04 22.48
CA VAL A 155 6.77 3.88 22.86
C VAL A 155 6.86 4.03 24.38
N PRO A 156 8.06 4.30 24.94
CA PRO A 156 8.20 4.59 26.36
C PRO A 156 7.39 5.82 26.79
N ASN A 157 6.97 5.84 28.05
CA ASN A 157 6.31 7.01 28.64
C ASN A 157 7.13 8.31 28.49
N ASN A 158 6.44 9.43 28.28
CA ASN A 158 7.01 10.77 28.09
C ASN A 158 7.80 10.93 26.78
N THR A 159 7.43 10.17 25.76
CA THR A 159 7.92 10.34 24.39
C THR A 159 7.18 11.48 23.69
N ILE A 160 5.87 11.62 23.95
CA ILE A 160 5.05 12.68 23.37
C ILE A 160 5.22 13.94 24.24
N THR A 161 5.86 14.97 23.69
CA THR A 161 5.81 16.31 24.27
C THR A 161 4.64 17.10 23.67
N THR A 162 3.85 17.72 24.54
CA THR A 162 2.78 18.66 24.16
C THR A 162 3.26 20.12 24.21
N ASP A 163 4.55 20.36 24.41
CA ASP A 163 5.14 21.70 24.50
C ASP A 163 5.20 22.36 23.12
N TYR A 164 4.04 22.79 22.62
CA TYR A 164 3.95 23.72 21.49
C TYR A 164 4.28 25.12 21.99
N ASN A 165 5.55 25.51 21.92
CA ASN A 165 5.93 26.92 22.00
C ASN A 165 5.89 27.49 20.58
N VAL A 166 4.69 27.91 20.15
CA VAL A 166 4.53 28.63 18.88
C VAL A 166 5.00 30.06 19.13
N ASP A 167 6.27 30.35 18.81
CA ASP A 167 6.73 31.73 18.66
C ASP A 167 6.01 32.33 17.43
N LEU A 168 4.94 33.06 17.71
CA LEU A 168 4.28 33.95 16.75
C LEU A 168 5.14 35.22 16.64
N GLU A 169 6.06 35.27 15.67
CA GLU A 169 6.62 36.53 15.17
C GLU A 169 5.70 37.18 14.12
#